data_AF-A0A0J6S266-F1
#
_entry.id   AF-A0A0J6S266-F1
#
_cell.length_a   1.000
_cell.length_b   1.000
_cell.length_c   1.000
_cell.angle_alpha   90.00
_cell.angle_beta   90.00
_cell.angle_gamma   90.00
#
_symmetry.space_group_name_H-M   'P 1'
#
loop_
_entity.id
_entity.type
_entity.pdbx_description
1 polymer ?
#
loop_
_entity_poly.entity_id
_entity_poly.type
_entity_poly.pdbx_seq_one_letter_code
_entity_poly.pdbx_strand_id
1 'polypeptide(L)' 'MTPDLLAAAGEALFGSEWRRPLASALDVDARLMQRWAAGQRGIPDTVAPALLALLEREASPLEARALALRRAAAAIAEAE' A
#
# COMPACT_ATOMS: atom_id res chain seq x y z
N MET A 1 0.73 1.37 -15.86
CA MET A 1 0.74 2.11 -14.57
C MET A 1 1.77 3.23 -14.63
N THR A 2 1.54 4.38 -13.97
CA THR A 2 2.49 5.51 -13.95
C THR A 2 3.42 5.46 -12.73
N PRO A 3 4.59 6.12 -12.77
CA PRO A 3 5.46 6.25 -11.60
C PRO A 3 4.78 6.91 -10.40
N ASP A 4 3.92 7.90 -10.62
CA ASP A 4 3.19 8.61 -9.56
C ASP A 4 2.22 7.67 -8.82
N LEU A 5 1.49 6.83 -9.57
CA LEU A 5 0.60 5.84 -8.97
C LEU A 5 1.37 4.77 -8.19
N LEU A 6 2.53 4.34 -8.71
CA LEU A 6 3.41 3.43 -7.99
C LEU A 6 3.91 4.04 -6.67
N ALA A 7 4.30 5.31 -6.68
CA ALA A 7 4.76 6.03 -5.50
C ALA A 7 3.64 6.19 -4.47
N ALA A 8 2.47 6.66 -4.88
CA ALA A 8 1.31 6.83 -4.00
C ALA A 8 0.90 5.51 -3.33
N ALA A 9 0.85 4.41 -4.10
CA ALA A 9 0.54 3.09 -3.55
C ALA A 9 1.64 2.58 -2.59
N GLY A 10 2.91 2.79 -2.95
CA GLY A 10 4.03 2.45 -2.08
C GLY A 10 3.96 3.19 -0.74
N GLU A 11 3.73 4.50 -0.78
CA GLU A 11 3.60 5.35 0.41
C GLU A 11 2.41 4.93 1.28
N ALA A 12 1.26 4.60 0.67
CA ALA A 12 0.10 4.10 1.39
C ALA A 12 0.39 2.79 2.14
N LEU A 13 1.21 1.90 1.56
CA LEU A 13 1.56 0.60 2.14
C LEU A 13 2.66 0.67 3.19
N PHE A 14 3.68 1.49 2.96
CA PHE A 14 4.96 1.41 3.68
C PHE A 14 5.49 2.75 4.21
N GLY A 15 4.77 3.85 3.97
CA GLY A 15 5.18 5.20 4.37
C GLY A 15 6.24 5.81 3.46
N SER A 16 6.92 6.86 3.94
CA SER A 16 7.87 7.66 3.13
C SER A 16 9.04 6.86 2.56
N GLU A 17 9.45 5.79 3.24
CA GLU A 17 10.56 4.91 2.83
C GLU A 17 10.07 3.66 2.07
N TRP A 18 9.09 3.82 1.19
CA TRP A 18 8.37 2.71 0.55
C TRP A 18 9.15 1.88 -0.47
N ARG A 19 10.19 2.44 -1.12
CA ARG A 19 10.83 1.81 -2.28
C ARG A 19 11.43 0.44 -1.97
N ARG A 20 12.15 0.32 -0.86
CA ARG A 20 12.77 -0.95 -0.43
C ARG A 20 11.73 -2.00 -0.01
N PRO A 21 10.78 -1.71 0.89
CA PRO A 21 9.78 -2.70 1.28
C PRO A 21 8.84 -3.07 0.12
N LEU A 22 8.48 -2.14 -0.77
CA LEU A 22 7.68 -2.47 -1.93
C LEU A 22 8.43 -3.37 -2.93
N ALA A 23 9.72 -3.11 -3.14
CA ALA A 23 10.57 -3.98 -3.96
C ALA A 23 10.60 -5.42 -3.40
N SER A 24 10.77 -5.54 -2.08
CA SER A 24 10.71 -6.84 -1.39
C SER A 24 9.33 -7.50 -1.50
N ALA A 25 8.25 -6.74 -1.38
CA ALA A 25 6.89 -7.28 -1.43
C ALA A 25 6.48 -7.77 -2.83
N LEU A 26 7.05 -7.18 -3.88
CA LEU A 26 6.83 -7.55 -5.28
C LEU A 26 7.89 -8.49 -5.84
N ASP A 27 8.85 -8.93 -5.02
CA ASP A 27 10.00 -9.76 -5.41
C ASP A 27 10.78 -9.20 -6.61
N VAL A 28 11.08 -7.89 -6.55
CA VAL A 28 11.87 -7.19 -7.55
C VAL A 28 13.08 -6.51 -6.94
N ASP A 29 14.11 -6.31 -7.76
CA ASP A 29 15.32 -5.61 -7.34
C ASP A 29 15.04 -4.14 -6.96
N ALA A 30 15.69 -3.66 -5.90
CA ALA A 30 15.50 -2.30 -5.40
C ALA A 30 15.94 -1.22 -6.40
N ARG A 31 16.97 -1.48 -7.24
CA ARG A 31 17.37 -0.56 -8.30
C ARG A 31 16.34 -0.55 -9.44
N LEU A 32 15.69 -1.67 -9.72
CA LEU A 32 14.58 -1.71 -10.66
C LEU A 32 13.41 -0.87 -10.17
N MET A 33 13.02 -1.02 -8.90
CA MET A 33 12.00 -0.20 -8.26
C MET A 33 12.35 1.30 -8.34
N GLN A 34 13.61 1.67 -8.09
CA GLN A 34 14.07 3.05 -8.21
C GLN A 34 13.94 3.58 -9.65
N ARG A 35 14.33 2.79 -10.66
CA ARG A 35 14.18 3.18 -12.08
C ARG A 35 12.73 3.34 -12.50
N TRP A 36 11.83 2.50 -11.98
CA TRP A 36 10.39 2.63 -12.19
C TRP A 36 9.85 3.92 -11.56
N ALA A 37 10.18 4.18 -10.29
CA ALA A 37 9.78 5.38 -9.57
C ALA A 37 10.28 6.67 -10.24
N ALA A 38 11.46 6.63 -10.86
CA ALA A 38 12.02 7.76 -11.59
C ALA A 38 11.54 7.89 -13.05
N GLY A 39 10.67 7.00 -13.52
CA GLY A 39 10.21 6.97 -14.93
C GLY A 39 11.30 6.61 -15.95
N GLN A 40 12.48 6.16 -15.49
CA GLN A 40 13.61 5.80 -16.35
C GLN A 40 13.41 4.47 -17.08
N ARG A 41 12.47 3.64 -16.61
CA ARG A 41 12.08 2.38 -17.24
C ARG A 41 10.58 2.18 -17.14
N GLY A 42 9.98 1.69 -18.21
CA GLY A 42 8.57 1.28 -18.21
C GLY A 42 8.26 0.25 -17.13
N ILE A 43 7.13 0.43 -16.46
CA ILE A 43 6.61 -0.50 -15.46
C ILE A 43 5.82 -1.58 -16.19
N PRO A 44 6.15 -2.88 -16.02
CA PRO A 44 5.40 -3.97 -16.63
C PRO A 44 3.93 -3.97 -16.20
N ASP A 45 3.04 -4.39 -17.11
CA ASP A 45 1.60 -4.41 -16.84
C ASP A 45 1.21 -5.40 -15.73
N THR A 46 2.08 -6.37 -15.42
CA THR A 46 1.90 -7.32 -14.31
C THR A 46 2.05 -6.68 -12.93
N VAL A 47 2.67 -5.50 -12.82
CA VAL A 47 2.90 -4.84 -11.52
C VAL A 47 1.59 -4.27 -10.96
N ALA A 48 0.73 -3.72 -11.82
CA ALA A 48 -0.55 -3.15 -11.39
C ALA A 48 -1.47 -4.15 -10.66
N PRO A 49 -1.77 -5.35 -11.20
CA PRO A 49 -2.59 -6.32 -10.49
C PRO A 49 -1.92 -6.86 -9.22
N ALA A 50 -0.59 -7.03 -9.22
CA ALA A 50 0.13 -7.44 -8.00
C ALA A 50 0.03 -6.37 -6.89
N LEU A 51 0.12 -5.10 -7.26
CA LEU A 51 0.01 -3.98 -6.33
C LEU A 51 -1.42 -3.81 -5.80
N LEU A 52 -2.43 -4.00 -6.65
CA LEU A 52 -3.83 -4.01 -6.23
C LEU A 52 -4.10 -5.10 -5.20
N ALA A 53 -3.66 -6.34 -5.46
CA ALA A 53 -3.81 -7.45 -4.52
C ALA A 53 -3.10 -7.19 -3.18
N LEU A 54 -1.94 -6.52 -3.20
CA LEU A 54 -1.22 -6.11 -2.00
C LEU A 54 -2.00 -5.06 -1.20
N LEU A 55 -2.50 -4.01 -1.87
CA LEU A 55 -3.31 -2.96 -1.25
C LEU A 55 -4.59 -3.50 -0.60
N GLU A 56 -5.33 -4.35 -1.31
CA GLU A 56 -6.56 -4.94 -0.79
C GLU A 56 -6.29 -5.82 0.44
N ARG A 57 -5.21 -6.59 0.41
CA ARG A 57 -4.80 -7.43 1.55
C ARG A 57 -4.49 -6.62 2.79
N GLU A 58 -3.81 -5.49 2.65
CA GLU A 58 -3.49 -4.61 3.80
C GLU A 58 -4.69 -3.77 4.24
N ALA A 59 -5.59 -3.39 3.33
CA ALA A 59 -6.77 -2.60 3.65
C ALA A 59 -7.80 -3.38 4.50
N SER A 60 -8.04 -4.66 4.17
CA SER A 60 -9.06 -5.48 4.85
C SER A 60 -8.94 -5.52 6.39
N PRO A 61 -7.78 -5.83 7.00
CA PRO A 61 -7.66 -5.84 8.45
C PRO A 61 -7.79 -4.44 9.07
N LEU A 62 -7.38 -3.39 8.37
CA LEU A 62 -7.51 -2.00 8.82
C LEU A 62 -8.98 -1.57 8.87
N GLU A 63 -9.78 -1.96 7.89
CA GLU A 63 -11.23 -1.71 7.87
C GLU A 63 -11.93 -2.41 9.03
N ALA A 64 -11.61 -3.69 9.26
CA ALA A 64 -12.15 -4.45 10.37
C ALA A 64 -11.82 -3.81 11.72
N ARG A 65 -10.57 -3.35 11.89
CA ARG A 65 -10.12 -2.64 13.10
C ARG A 65 -10.84 -1.30 13.27
N ALA A 66 -11.00 -0.53 12.20
CA ALA A 66 -11.72 0.74 12.25
C ALA A 66 -13.18 0.56 12.69
N LEU A 67 -13.85 -0.49 12.20
CA LEU A 67 -15.20 -0.84 12.65
C LEU A 67 -15.25 -1.21 14.13
N ALA A 68 -14.29 -2.01 14.61
CA ALA A 68 -14.21 -2.39 16.02
C ALA A 68 -14.03 -1.17 16.95
N LEU A 69 -13.15 -0.24 16.57
CA LEU A 69 -12.93 1.00 17.33
C LEU A 69 -14.18 1.87 17.39
N ARG A 70 -14.91 2.02 16.29
CA ARG A 70 -16.17 2.78 16.26
C ARG A 70 -17.24 2.18 17.18
N ARG A 71 -17.35 0.85 17.21
CA ARG A 71 -18.27 0.15 18.13
C ARG A 71 -17.90 0.38 19.58
N ALA A 72 -16.61 0.31 19.92
CA ALA A 72 -16.14 0.59 21.27
C ALA A 72 -16.44 2.03 21.68
N ALA A 73 -16.21 3.01 20.78
CA ALA A 73 -16.52 4.41 21.04
C ALA A 73 -18.02 4.65 21.28
N ALA A 74 -18.92 4.02 20.51
CA ALA A 74 -20.35 4.11 20.71
C ALA A 74 -20.79 3.52 22.07
N ALA A 75 -20.24 2.36 22.44
CA ALA A 75 -20.53 1.73 23.73
C ALA A 75 -20.09 2.59 24.93
N ILE A 76 -18.98 3.32 24.81
CA ILE A 76 -18.54 4.28 25.84
C ILE A 76 -19.55 5.42 25.96
N ALA A 77 -19.99 5.99 24.83
CA ALA A 77 -20.94 7.10 24.81
C ALA A 77 -22.33 6.73 25.36
N GLU A 78 -22.75 5.47 25.24
CA GLU A 78 -24.02 4.98 25.82
C GLU A 78 -23.93 4.70 27.33
N ALA A 79 -22.72 4.55 27.87
CA ALA A 79 -22.48 4.26 29.29
C ALA A 79 -22.31 5.53 30.15
N GLU A 80 -22.23 6.70 29.52
CA GLU A 80 -22.21 8.04 30.15
C GLU A 80 -23.63 8.64 30.24
#